data_AF-R0DWN1-F1
#
_entry.id   AF-R0DWN1-F1
#
_cell.length_a   1.000
_cell.length_b   1.000
_cell.length_c   1.000
_cell.angle_alpha   90.00
_cell.angle_beta   90.00
_cell.angle_gamma   90.00
#
_symmetry.space_group_name_H-M   'P 1'
#
loop_
_entity.id
_entity.type
_entity.pdbx_description
1 polymer ?
#
loop_
_entity_poly.entity_id
_entity_poly.type
_entity_poly.pdbx_seq_one_letter_code
_entity_poly.pdbx_strand_id
1 'polypeptide(L)'
;MTSSVIVASAGMIPFIKPGASEPYPVMAAKAIRAALANAGLEYSKVQQAYAGYVYGDSTAGQRGHYEVGMTGIPVVNVNNNCSTGSTALYLARQAVAGGAVDCALAFGFEQMMPGALGSVFSDRPSPFERFDAVTAELIDVPDVPFALRYFGGAGLAHMQEFGTKLETFAKIRAKASRHAANNPLALFRTVVTEEDVMASPMIWPGVMTRLMACPPDLRRCCGAAGLGSICEKA
;
A
#
# COMPACT_ATOMS: atom_id res chain seq x y z
N MET A 1 -3.80 31.34 -10.06
CA MET A 1 -2.43 30.95 -10.46
C MET A 1 -2.17 29.58 -9.87
N THR A 2 -1.81 28.57 -10.67
CA THR A 2 -1.44 27.26 -10.14
C THR A 2 0.01 27.32 -9.68
N SER A 3 0.25 27.18 -8.38
CA SER A 3 1.62 27.13 -7.85
C SER A 3 2.33 25.84 -8.29
N SER A 4 3.62 25.92 -8.60
CA SER A 4 4.46 24.75 -8.80
C SER A 4 4.60 24.00 -7.47
N VAL A 5 4.46 22.67 -7.50
CA VAL A 5 4.55 21.82 -6.31
C VAL A 5 5.72 20.86 -6.48
N ILE A 6 6.58 20.80 -5.48
CA ILE A 6 7.68 19.84 -5.40
C ILE A 6 7.44 18.85 -4.27
N VAL A 7 8.01 17.66 -4.37
CA VAL A 7 8.17 16.75 -3.22
C VAL A 7 9.57 16.98 -2.67
N ALA A 8 9.68 17.65 -1.52
CA ALA A 8 10.95 18.03 -0.90
C ALA A 8 11.75 16.81 -0.43
N SER A 9 11.06 15.81 0.13
CA SER A 9 11.68 14.54 0.53
C SER A 9 10.65 13.41 0.63
N ALA A 10 11.17 12.19 0.77
CA ALA A 10 10.40 11.03 1.20
C ALA A 10 11.13 10.28 2.33
N GLY A 11 10.37 9.66 3.23
CA GLY A 11 10.87 8.79 4.28
C GLY A 11 10.04 7.51 4.36
N MET A 12 10.71 6.36 4.51
CA MET A 12 10.05 5.06 4.59
C MET A 12 10.74 4.10 5.57
N ILE A 13 9.94 3.27 6.24
CA ILE A 13 10.42 2.19 7.12
C ILE A 13 10.39 0.83 6.39
N PRO A 14 11.17 -0.18 6.82
CA PRO A 14 11.12 -1.51 6.24
C PRO A 14 9.72 -2.14 6.36
N PHE A 15 9.32 -2.90 5.33
CA PHE A 15 8.07 -3.64 5.36
C PHE A 15 8.28 -4.93 6.15
N ILE A 16 7.59 -5.06 7.28
CA ILE A 16 7.75 -6.18 8.22
C ILE A 16 6.52 -7.08 8.20
N LYS A 17 6.71 -8.34 8.61
CA LYS A 17 5.61 -9.30 8.75
C LYS A 17 4.61 -8.84 9.83
N PRO A 18 3.29 -8.99 9.63
CA PRO A 18 2.26 -8.84 10.63
C PRO A 18 2.59 -9.64 11.89
N GLY A 19 2.37 -9.02 13.05
CA GLY A 19 2.71 -9.59 14.35
C GLY A 19 4.19 -9.46 14.74
N ALA A 20 5.08 -9.05 13.82
CA ALA A 20 6.47 -8.71 14.11
C ALA A 20 6.77 -7.22 13.91
N SER A 21 5.81 -6.45 13.41
CA SER A 21 5.93 -5.00 13.28
C SER A 21 5.68 -4.30 14.61
N GLU A 22 6.21 -3.09 14.74
CA GLU A 22 5.81 -2.18 15.82
C GLU A 22 4.35 -1.75 15.66
N PRO A 23 3.72 -1.21 16.72
CA PRO A 23 2.40 -0.61 16.60
C PRO A 23 2.37 0.57 15.61
N TYR A 24 1.24 0.77 14.92
CA TYR A 24 1.09 1.80 13.89
C TYR A 24 1.50 3.22 14.31
N PRO A 25 1.29 3.69 15.56
CA PRO A 25 1.70 5.05 15.92
C PRO A 25 3.22 5.23 15.84
N VAL A 26 3.97 4.20 16.27
CA VAL A 26 5.44 4.20 16.22
C VAL A 26 5.93 4.15 14.77
N MET A 27 5.30 3.32 13.95
CA MET A 27 5.63 3.19 12.53
C MET A 27 5.42 4.50 11.76
N ALA A 28 4.26 5.14 11.96
CA ALA A 28 3.94 6.43 11.38
C ALA A 28 4.95 7.50 11.81
N ALA A 29 5.24 7.59 13.11
CA ALA A 29 6.18 8.56 13.65
C ALA A 29 7.59 8.42 13.07
N LYS A 30 8.10 7.18 12.95
CA LYS A 30 9.42 6.92 12.35
C LYS A 30 9.49 7.37 10.89
N ALA A 31 8.46 7.09 10.10
CA ALA A 31 8.42 7.49 8.70
C ALA A 31 8.31 9.00 8.52
N ILE A 32 7.48 9.67 9.33
CA ILE A 32 7.35 11.14 9.30
C ILE A 32 8.68 11.78 9.70
N ARG A 33 9.31 11.34 10.79
CA ARG A 33 10.62 11.83 11.24
C ARG A 33 11.70 11.62 10.19
N ALA A 34 11.72 10.46 9.52
CA ALA A 34 12.64 10.20 8.42
C ALA A 34 12.43 11.15 7.23
N ALA A 35 11.17 11.43 6.85
CA ALA A 35 10.87 12.37 5.78
C ALA A 35 11.32 13.80 6.14
N LEU A 36 10.96 14.28 7.34
CA LEU A 36 11.38 15.60 7.83
C LEU A 36 12.90 15.73 7.89
N ALA A 37 13.59 14.73 8.44
CA ALA A 37 15.05 14.70 8.52
C ALA A 37 15.69 14.72 7.12
N ASN A 38 15.18 13.95 6.17
CA ASN A 38 15.67 13.92 4.79
C ASN A 38 15.45 15.27 4.06
N ALA A 39 14.40 16.02 4.43
CA ALA A 39 14.18 17.37 3.90
C ALA A 39 15.00 18.44 4.60
N GLY A 40 15.59 18.16 5.77
CA GLY A 40 16.19 19.17 6.64
C GLY A 40 15.16 20.16 7.19
N LEU A 41 13.88 19.73 7.33
CA LEU A 41 12.79 20.57 7.78
C LEU A 41 12.38 20.27 9.22
N GLU A 42 12.19 21.32 9.98
CA GLU A 42 11.55 21.24 11.29
C GLU A 42 10.04 20.97 11.12
N TYR A 43 9.48 20.14 11.99
CA TYR A 43 8.05 19.80 11.95
C TYR A 43 7.14 21.04 12.05
N SER A 44 7.59 22.11 12.72
CA SER A 44 6.86 23.38 12.84
C SER A 44 6.60 24.09 11.51
N LYS A 45 7.25 23.68 10.42
CA LYS A 45 7.02 24.19 9.07
C LYS A 45 5.81 23.55 8.38
N VAL A 46 5.43 22.35 8.79
CA VAL A 46 4.25 21.66 8.23
C VAL A 46 3.00 22.41 8.66
N GLN A 47 2.13 22.75 7.70
CA GLN A 47 0.90 23.52 7.97
C GLN A 47 -0.37 22.66 7.91
N GLN A 48 -0.35 21.54 7.19
CA GLN A 48 -1.43 20.56 7.12
C GLN A 48 -0.85 19.15 6.92
N ALA A 49 -1.55 18.14 7.44
CA ALA A 49 -1.17 16.74 7.27
C ALA A 49 -2.34 15.88 6.73
N TYR A 50 -2.01 14.92 5.86
CA TYR A 50 -2.93 13.98 5.25
C TYR A 50 -2.48 12.56 5.60
N ALA A 51 -3.26 11.89 6.44
CA ALA A 51 -2.98 10.56 6.98
C ALA A 51 -3.75 9.49 6.19
N GLY A 52 -3.03 8.60 5.52
CA GLY A 52 -3.59 7.49 4.76
C GLY A 52 -3.52 6.16 5.52
N TYR A 53 -4.66 5.56 5.86
CA TYR A 53 -4.75 4.20 6.39
C TYR A 53 -6.11 3.58 6.05
N VAL A 54 -6.19 2.26 5.89
CA VAL A 54 -7.48 1.57 5.66
C VAL A 54 -8.03 1.01 6.96
N TYR A 55 -7.21 0.30 7.75
CA TYR A 55 -7.66 -0.36 8.97
C TYR A 55 -7.16 0.36 10.22
N GLY A 56 -8.10 1.04 10.87
CA GLY A 56 -7.90 1.74 12.13
C GLY A 56 -9.15 2.54 12.45
N ASP A 57 -9.36 2.83 13.73
CA ASP A 57 -10.47 3.69 14.11
C ASP A 57 -10.30 5.10 13.55
N SER A 58 -11.41 5.85 13.52
CA SER A 58 -11.35 7.28 13.22
C SER A 58 -10.29 7.94 14.09
N THR A 59 -9.50 8.83 13.48
CA THR A 59 -8.40 9.57 14.11
C THR A 59 -7.11 8.80 14.41
N ALA A 60 -6.94 7.59 13.86
CA ALA A 60 -5.66 6.88 13.95
C ALA A 60 -4.48 7.68 13.33
N GLY A 61 -4.75 8.50 12.31
CA GLY A 61 -3.75 9.41 11.74
C GLY A 61 -3.25 10.44 12.75
N GLN A 62 -4.14 11.11 13.48
CA GLN A 62 -3.78 12.01 14.59
C GLN A 62 -2.94 11.26 15.63
N ARG A 63 -3.37 10.07 16.03
CA ARG A 63 -2.65 9.26 17.02
C ARG A 63 -1.21 8.99 16.60
N GLY A 64 -0.95 8.62 15.34
CA GLY A 64 0.41 8.40 14.84
C GLY A 64 1.21 9.69 14.62
N HIS A 65 0.55 10.75 14.18
CA HIS A 65 1.17 12.05 13.93
C HIS A 65 1.61 12.78 15.21
N TYR A 66 0.82 12.70 16.28
CA TYR A 66 1.13 13.37 17.55
C TYR A 66 2.37 12.84 18.28
N GLU A 67 2.85 11.64 17.92
CA GLU A 67 4.15 11.12 18.35
C GLU A 67 5.34 11.92 17.77
N VAL A 68 5.10 12.76 16.74
CA VAL A 68 6.11 13.64 16.14
C VAL A 68 6.04 15.04 16.72
N GLY A 69 4.84 15.60 16.82
CA GLY A 69 4.59 16.91 17.43
C GLY A 69 3.12 17.31 17.43
N MET A 70 2.78 18.31 18.26
CA MET A 70 1.41 18.78 18.48
C MET A 70 1.30 20.29 18.23
N THR A 71 1.51 20.72 16.99
CA THR A 71 1.47 22.14 16.57
C THR A 71 0.06 22.70 16.39
N GLY A 72 -0.98 21.87 16.51
CA GLY A 72 -2.37 22.27 16.28
C GLY A 72 -2.77 22.34 14.80
N ILE A 73 -1.94 21.86 13.88
CA ILE A 73 -2.24 21.86 12.45
C ILE A 73 -3.41 20.92 12.11
N PRO A 74 -4.18 21.20 11.05
CA PRO A 74 -5.20 20.28 10.56
C PRO A 74 -4.59 18.94 10.12
N VAL A 75 -5.20 17.84 10.59
CA VAL A 75 -4.86 16.47 10.18
C VAL A 75 -6.10 15.82 9.59
N VAL A 76 -6.04 15.43 8.32
CA VAL A 76 -7.15 14.80 7.59
C VAL A 76 -6.84 13.33 7.37
N ASN A 77 -7.73 12.45 7.83
CA ASN A 77 -7.62 11.01 7.62
C ASN A 77 -8.32 10.61 6.32
N VAL A 78 -7.66 9.81 5.48
CA VAL A 78 -8.16 9.40 4.17
C VAL A 78 -7.94 7.92 3.94
N ASN A 79 -8.85 7.32 3.17
CA ASN A 79 -8.75 5.94 2.74
C ASN A 79 -9.31 5.79 1.32
N ASN A 80 -8.69 4.91 0.55
CA ASN A 80 -9.10 4.52 -0.80
C ASN A 80 -8.50 3.14 -1.15
N ASN A 81 -8.73 2.17 -0.27
CA ASN A 81 -8.15 0.81 -0.35
C ASN A 81 -6.63 0.85 -0.61
N CYS A 82 -6.13 0.02 -1.54
CA CYS A 82 -4.71 -0.10 -1.86
C CYS A 82 -4.07 1.20 -2.38
N SER A 83 -4.86 2.21 -2.78
CA SER A 83 -4.37 3.50 -3.30
C SER A 83 -4.29 4.61 -2.24
N THR A 84 -4.60 4.30 -0.99
CA THR A 84 -4.71 5.26 0.12
C THR A 84 -3.50 6.18 0.29
N GLY A 85 -2.27 5.66 0.19
CA GLY A 85 -1.06 6.49 0.28
C GLY A 85 -0.98 7.53 -0.86
N SER A 86 -1.35 7.13 -2.08
CA SER A 86 -1.42 8.04 -3.24
C SER A 86 -2.54 9.07 -3.08
N THR A 87 -3.67 8.70 -2.45
CA THR A 87 -4.74 9.65 -2.12
C THR A 87 -4.26 10.73 -1.14
N ALA A 88 -3.51 10.35 -0.10
CA ALA A 88 -2.92 11.32 0.83
C ALA A 88 -1.96 12.29 0.09
N LEU A 89 -1.09 11.76 -0.77
CA LEU A 89 -0.17 12.58 -1.58
C LEU A 89 -0.92 13.50 -2.55
N TYR A 90 -1.97 13.00 -3.20
CA TYR A 90 -2.81 13.78 -4.11
C TYR A 90 -3.41 15.00 -3.40
N LEU A 91 -3.94 14.83 -2.20
CA LEU A 91 -4.54 15.91 -1.43
C LEU A 91 -3.51 16.91 -0.91
N ALA A 92 -2.36 16.44 -0.43
CA ALA A 92 -1.24 17.31 -0.05
C ALA A 92 -0.79 18.19 -1.22
N ARG A 93 -0.65 17.60 -2.41
CA ARG A 93 -0.32 18.34 -3.64
C ARG A 93 -1.40 19.37 -4.01
N GLN A 94 -2.68 19.05 -3.84
CA GLN A 94 -3.77 19.99 -4.10
C GLN A 94 -3.76 21.18 -3.12
N ALA A 95 -3.51 20.93 -1.84
CA ALA A 95 -3.45 21.99 -0.82
C ALA A 95 -2.34 23.00 -1.12
N VAL A 96 -1.17 22.52 -1.54
CA VAL A 96 -0.04 23.37 -1.94
C VAL A 96 -0.30 24.08 -3.27
N ALA A 97 -0.77 23.35 -4.30
CA ALA A 97 -1.05 23.91 -5.62
C ALA A 97 -2.17 24.97 -5.58
N GLY A 98 -3.17 24.78 -4.72
CA GLY A 98 -4.28 25.70 -4.48
C GLY A 98 -3.94 26.85 -3.54
N GLY A 99 -2.73 26.86 -2.96
CA GLY A 99 -2.24 27.92 -2.11
C GLY A 99 -2.82 27.96 -0.69
N ALA A 100 -3.53 26.91 -0.26
CA ALA A 100 -4.05 26.80 1.10
C ALA A 100 -2.92 26.65 2.14
N VAL A 101 -1.81 26.04 1.74
CA VAL A 101 -0.57 25.91 2.50
C VAL A 101 0.64 26.04 1.58
N ASP A 102 1.79 26.36 2.16
CA ASP A 102 3.09 26.34 1.49
C ASP A 102 3.83 25.01 1.73
N CYS A 103 3.57 24.34 2.87
CA CYS A 103 4.16 23.05 3.23
C CYS A 103 3.10 22.08 3.78
N ALA A 104 2.94 20.92 3.14
CA ALA A 104 2.01 19.87 3.53
C ALA A 104 2.73 18.53 3.73
N LEU A 105 2.28 17.74 4.73
CA LEU A 105 2.76 16.39 4.98
C LEU A 105 1.73 15.37 4.49
N ALA A 106 2.09 14.51 3.55
CA ALA A 106 1.35 13.28 3.29
C ALA A 106 2.04 12.14 4.03
N PHE A 107 1.30 11.36 4.81
CA PHE A 107 1.84 10.15 5.41
C PHE A 107 0.86 8.99 5.36
N GLY A 108 1.36 7.76 5.18
CA GLY A 108 0.56 6.54 5.23
C GLY A 108 0.98 5.62 6.37
N PHE A 109 0.15 4.67 6.76
CA PHE A 109 0.55 3.49 7.53
C PHE A 109 -0.52 2.40 7.39
N GLU A 110 -0.15 1.16 7.68
CA GLU A 110 -1.10 0.07 7.77
C GLU A 110 -0.61 -0.96 8.79
N GLN A 111 -1.48 -1.41 9.68
CA GLN A 111 -1.17 -2.49 10.62
C GLN A 111 -2.19 -3.61 10.41
N MET A 112 -1.77 -4.62 9.66
CA MET A 112 -2.66 -5.69 9.24
C MET A 112 -2.51 -6.92 10.13
N MET A 113 -3.54 -7.77 10.15
CA MET A 113 -3.47 -9.09 10.79
C MET A 113 -2.83 -10.13 9.85
N PRO A 114 -2.23 -11.21 10.39
CA PRO A 114 -1.83 -12.34 9.57
C PRO A 114 -3.05 -13.04 8.96
N GLY A 115 -3.02 -13.31 7.65
CA GLY A 115 -4.11 -14.00 6.96
C GLY A 115 -4.54 -13.26 5.70
N ALA A 116 -5.43 -13.87 4.93
CA ALA A 116 -6.04 -13.23 3.77
C ALA A 116 -6.87 -12.02 4.20
N LEU A 117 -6.97 -11.04 3.32
CA LEU A 117 -7.85 -9.89 3.50
C LEU A 117 -9.31 -10.37 3.60
N GLY A 118 -10.03 -9.84 4.58
CA GLY A 118 -11.45 -10.11 4.79
C GLY A 118 -12.21 -8.80 5.04
N SER A 119 -13.54 -8.86 4.97
CA SER A 119 -14.37 -7.74 5.38
C SER A 119 -14.40 -7.65 6.91
N VAL A 120 -14.14 -6.45 7.44
CA VAL A 120 -14.30 -6.15 8.87
C VAL A 120 -15.75 -5.80 9.19
N PHE A 121 -16.49 -5.22 8.23
CA PHE A 121 -17.87 -4.80 8.39
C PHE A 121 -18.79 -5.73 7.60
N SER A 122 -19.50 -6.60 8.32
CA SER A 122 -20.46 -7.56 7.74
C SER A 122 -21.92 -7.12 7.90
N ASP A 123 -22.16 -5.96 8.49
CA ASP A 123 -23.47 -5.42 8.84
C ASP A 123 -24.06 -4.46 7.78
N ARG A 124 -23.35 -4.26 6.66
CA ARG A 124 -23.71 -3.31 5.61
C ARG A 124 -23.26 -3.80 4.22
N PRO A 125 -23.80 -3.24 3.12
CA PRO A 125 -23.40 -3.61 1.77
C PRO A 125 -21.90 -3.40 1.53
N SER A 126 -21.28 -4.37 0.84
CA SER A 126 -19.88 -4.29 0.44
C SER A 126 -19.72 -3.31 -0.73
N PRO A 127 -18.68 -2.45 -0.74
CA PRO A 127 -18.36 -1.66 -1.93
C PRO A 127 -17.97 -2.53 -3.13
N PHE A 128 -17.66 -3.81 -2.88
CA PHE A 128 -17.31 -4.80 -3.90
C PHE A 128 -18.49 -5.67 -4.34
N GLU A 129 -19.71 -5.50 -3.79
CA GLU A 129 -20.86 -6.40 -4.04
C GLU A 129 -21.09 -6.72 -5.52
N ARG A 130 -21.09 -5.69 -6.39
CA ARG A 130 -21.27 -5.88 -7.84
C ARG A 130 -20.06 -6.54 -8.50
N PHE A 131 -18.85 -6.24 -8.03
CA PHE A 131 -17.63 -6.88 -8.52
C PHE A 131 -17.59 -8.36 -8.14
N ASP A 132 -18.03 -8.68 -6.92
CA ASP A 132 -18.14 -10.04 -6.41
C ASP A 132 -19.14 -10.86 -7.24
N ALA A 133 -20.32 -10.30 -7.53
CA ALA A 133 -21.34 -10.96 -8.36
C ALA A 133 -20.81 -11.29 -9.76
N VAL A 134 -20.24 -10.31 -10.47
CA VAL A 134 -19.66 -10.52 -11.81
C VAL A 134 -18.50 -11.51 -11.78
N THR A 135 -17.67 -11.45 -10.74
CA THR A 135 -16.56 -12.40 -10.59
C THR A 135 -17.06 -13.82 -10.35
N ALA A 136 -18.11 -14.00 -9.54
CA ALA A 136 -18.69 -15.31 -9.30
C ALA A 136 -19.35 -15.91 -10.55
N GLU A 137 -19.88 -15.07 -11.45
CA GLU A 137 -20.42 -15.51 -12.74
C GLU A 137 -19.32 -15.96 -13.72
N LEU A 138 -18.19 -15.24 -13.73
CA LEU A 138 -17.11 -15.49 -14.70
C LEU A 138 -16.09 -16.53 -14.21
N ILE A 139 -15.89 -16.64 -12.91
CA ILE A 139 -14.75 -17.34 -12.29
C ILE A 139 -15.25 -18.32 -11.22
N ASP A 140 -15.22 -19.62 -11.53
CA ASP A 140 -15.64 -20.69 -10.62
C ASP A 140 -14.48 -21.24 -9.76
N VAL A 141 -13.94 -20.40 -8.86
CA VAL A 141 -12.94 -20.81 -7.84
C VAL A 141 -13.26 -20.26 -6.44
N PRO A 142 -14.28 -20.82 -5.75
CA PRO A 142 -14.79 -20.30 -4.49
C PRO A 142 -13.84 -20.40 -3.29
N ASP A 143 -12.74 -21.16 -3.40
CA ASP A 143 -11.74 -21.30 -2.32
C ASP A 143 -10.59 -20.29 -2.40
N VAL A 144 -10.49 -19.54 -3.51
CA VAL A 144 -9.44 -18.53 -3.70
C VAL A 144 -9.87 -17.21 -3.06
N PRO A 145 -9.01 -16.48 -2.32
CA PRO A 145 -9.35 -15.16 -1.79
C PRO A 145 -9.81 -14.16 -2.88
N PHE A 146 -10.75 -13.27 -2.55
CA PHE A 146 -11.44 -12.40 -3.53
C PHE A 146 -10.46 -11.57 -4.39
N ALA A 147 -9.42 -10.98 -3.79
CA ALA A 147 -8.45 -10.19 -4.52
C ALA A 147 -7.73 -11.02 -5.59
N LEU A 148 -7.37 -12.27 -5.25
CA LEU A 148 -6.75 -13.19 -6.19
C LEU A 148 -7.71 -13.65 -7.29
N ARG A 149 -9.02 -13.71 -7.03
CA ARG A 149 -10.01 -13.97 -8.09
C ARG A 149 -10.07 -12.82 -9.08
N TYR A 150 -10.08 -11.57 -8.62
CA TYR A 150 -10.12 -10.41 -9.51
C TYR A 150 -8.87 -10.33 -10.39
N PHE A 151 -7.68 -10.34 -9.77
CA PHE A 151 -6.43 -10.20 -10.52
C PHE A 151 -6.07 -11.47 -11.30
N GLY A 152 -6.35 -12.65 -10.73
CA GLY A 152 -6.17 -13.92 -11.43
C GLY A 152 -7.14 -14.09 -12.60
N GLY A 153 -8.40 -13.70 -12.43
CA GLY A 153 -9.41 -13.71 -13.48
C GLY A 153 -9.05 -12.75 -14.62
N ALA A 154 -8.57 -11.54 -14.30
CA ALA A 154 -8.02 -10.63 -15.30
C ALA A 154 -6.79 -11.22 -16.02
N GLY A 155 -5.91 -11.91 -15.27
CA GLY A 155 -4.79 -12.65 -15.83
C GLY A 155 -5.25 -13.73 -16.81
N LEU A 156 -6.22 -14.56 -16.41
CA LEU A 156 -6.82 -15.61 -17.25
C LEU A 156 -7.46 -15.03 -18.52
N ALA A 157 -8.24 -13.95 -18.40
CA ALA A 157 -8.82 -13.26 -19.55
C ALA A 157 -7.74 -12.79 -20.52
N HIS A 158 -6.66 -12.21 -20.02
CA HIS A 158 -5.51 -11.79 -20.83
C HIS A 158 -4.76 -12.97 -21.48
N MET A 159 -4.70 -14.13 -20.81
CA MET A 159 -4.16 -15.36 -21.40
C MET A 159 -5.04 -15.87 -22.55
N GLN A 160 -6.36 -15.85 -22.39
CA GLN A 160 -7.32 -16.30 -23.38
C GLN A 160 -7.36 -15.38 -24.61
N GLU A 161 -7.35 -14.06 -24.40
CA GLU A 161 -7.44 -13.07 -25.46
C GLU A 161 -6.14 -12.94 -26.26
N PHE A 162 -5.00 -12.91 -25.56
CA PHE A 162 -3.70 -12.59 -26.18
C PHE A 162 -2.73 -13.77 -26.25
N GLY A 163 -3.12 -14.96 -25.79
CA GLY A 163 -2.23 -16.13 -25.73
C GLY A 163 -1.05 -15.95 -24.78
N THR A 164 -1.18 -15.07 -23.77
CA THR A 164 -0.13 -14.86 -22.77
C THR A 164 0.12 -16.15 -22.00
N LYS A 165 1.38 -16.53 -21.87
CA LYS A 165 1.78 -17.74 -21.16
C LYS A 165 1.91 -17.48 -19.66
N LEU A 166 1.65 -18.50 -18.83
CA LEU A 166 1.78 -18.39 -17.37
C LEU A 166 3.21 -18.01 -16.94
N GLU A 167 4.18 -18.52 -17.68
CA GLU A 167 5.61 -18.22 -17.62
C GLU A 167 5.90 -16.71 -17.70
N THR A 168 5.11 -15.95 -18.45
CA THR A 168 5.25 -14.50 -18.53
C THR A 168 4.99 -13.84 -17.16
N PHE A 169 3.97 -14.28 -16.42
CA PHE A 169 3.72 -13.80 -15.07
C PHE A 169 4.82 -14.25 -14.09
N ALA A 170 5.36 -15.46 -14.26
CA ALA A 170 6.48 -15.95 -13.47
C ALA A 170 7.74 -15.09 -13.66
N LYS A 171 8.05 -14.70 -14.91
CA LYS A 171 9.15 -13.78 -15.24
C LYS A 171 8.99 -12.42 -14.58
N ILE A 172 7.77 -11.89 -14.50
CA ILE A 172 7.49 -10.62 -13.81
C ILE A 172 7.86 -10.74 -12.33
N ARG A 173 7.45 -11.84 -11.67
CA ARG A 173 7.78 -12.09 -10.26
C ARG A 173 9.28 -12.29 -10.03
N ALA A 174 9.95 -13.06 -10.89
CA ALA A 174 11.39 -13.27 -10.82
C ALA A 174 12.15 -11.95 -10.98
N LYS A 175 11.75 -11.09 -11.94
CA LYS A 175 12.28 -9.73 -12.10
C LYS A 175 12.10 -8.90 -10.84
N ALA A 176 10.90 -8.90 -10.25
CA ALA A 176 10.62 -8.16 -9.02
C ALA A 176 11.53 -8.61 -7.86
N SER A 177 11.86 -9.91 -7.77
CA SER A 177 12.76 -10.43 -6.73
C SER A 177 14.19 -9.88 -6.86
N ARG A 178 14.71 -9.76 -8.09
CA ARG A 178 16.04 -9.18 -8.36
C ARG A 178 16.12 -7.73 -7.94
N HIS A 179 15.05 -6.95 -8.16
CA HIS A 179 14.99 -5.56 -7.71
C HIS A 179 14.89 -5.48 -6.18
N ALA A 180 14.08 -6.35 -5.57
CA ALA A 180 13.86 -6.38 -4.12
C ALA A 180 15.12 -6.77 -3.33
N ALA A 181 16.00 -7.63 -3.88
CA ALA A 181 17.27 -7.99 -3.24
C ALA A 181 18.14 -6.77 -2.91
N ASN A 182 18.11 -5.76 -3.79
CA ASN A 182 18.85 -4.51 -3.67
C ASN A 182 18.13 -3.43 -2.83
N ASN A 183 16.90 -3.71 -2.36
CA ASN A 183 16.13 -2.78 -1.54
C ASN A 183 16.16 -3.21 -0.06
N PRO A 184 16.83 -2.46 0.83
CA PRO A 184 16.89 -2.80 2.26
C PRO A 184 15.52 -2.69 2.96
N LEU A 185 14.56 -1.97 2.38
CA LEU A 185 13.22 -1.80 2.91
C LEU A 185 12.25 -2.89 2.44
N ALA A 186 12.66 -3.73 1.49
CA ALA A 186 11.82 -4.79 0.97
C ALA A 186 11.67 -5.94 1.97
N LEU A 187 10.43 -6.40 2.12
CA LEU A 187 10.07 -7.52 2.98
C LEU A 187 10.74 -8.84 2.57
N PHE A 188 10.76 -9.12 1.27
CA PHE A 188 11.39 -10.32 0.71
C PHE A 188 12.54 -9.92 -0.19
N ARG A 189 13.73 -10.35 0.19
CA ARG A 189 14.98 -10.03 -0.52
C ARG A 189 15.63 -11.25 -1.17
N THR A 190 15.05 -12.44 -0.97
CA THR A 190 15.46 -13.66 -1.66
C THR A 190 15.11 -13.56 -3.14
N VAL A 191 16.14 -13.69 -3.98
CA VAL A 191 15.97 -13.79 -5.44
C VAL A 191 15.37 -15.16 -5.76
N VAL A 192 14.38 -15.19 -6.65
CA VAL A 192 13.76 -16.41 -7.16
C VAL A 192 13.84 -16.44 -8.68
N THR A 193 14.03 -17.62 -9.26
CA THR A 193 14.01 -17.81 -10.71
C THR A 193 12.58 -17.97 -11.23
N GLU A 194 12.43 -18.03 -12.55
CA GLU A 194 11.14 -18.37 -13.16
C GLU A 194 10.70 -19.78 -12.78
N GLU A 195 11.63 -20.73 -12.78
CA GLU A 195 11.42 -22.12 -12.40
C GLU A 195 10.98 -22.23 -10.94
N ASP A 196 11.60 -21.48 -10.01
CA ASP A 196 11.18 -21.42 -8.62
C ASP A 196 9.72 -20.94 -8.48
N VAL A 197 9.34 -19.93 -9.26
CA VAL A 197 7.97 -19.36 -9.24
C VAL A 197 6.97 -20.37 -9.79
N MET A 198 7.31 -21.06 -10.88
CA MET A 198 6.47 -22.08 -11.51
C MET A 198 6.36 -23.36 -10.66
N ALA A 199 7.41 -23.71 -9.92
CA ALA A 199 7.42 -24.86 -9.00
C ALA A 199 6.74 -24.57 -7.66
N SER A 200 6.42 -23.30 -7.36
CA SER A 200 5.75 -22.94 -6.11
C SER A 200 4.28 -23.42 -6.09
N PRO A 201 3.69 -23.67 -4.91
CA PRO A 201 2.34 -24.23 -4.81
C PRO A 201 1.32 -23.44 -5.61
N MET A 202 0.49 -24.11 -6.40
CA MET A 202 -0.61 -23.48 -7.13
C MET A 202 -1.65 -22.95 -6.15
N ILE A 203 -2.04 -21.68 -6.30
CA ILE A 203 -3.24 -21.15 -5.64
C ILE A 203 -4.46 -21.42 -6.52
N TRP A 204 -4.30 -21.19 -7.83
CA TRP A 204 -5.32 -21.41 -8.83
C TRP A 204 -4.69 -22.15 -10.01
N PRO A 205 -5.02 -23.45 -10.21
CA PRO A 205 -4.47 -24.26 -11.30
C PRO A 205 -4.57 -23.57 -12.67
N GLY A 206 -3.46 -23.53 -13.39
CA GLY A 206 -3.35 -22.90 -14.71
C GLY A 206 -3.29 -21.37 -14.74
N VAL A 207 -3.51 -20.70 -13.60
CA VAL A 207 -3.66 -19.22 -13.56
C VAL A 207 -2.62 -18.55 -12.68
N MET A 208 -2.35 -19.07 -11.48
CA MET A 208 -1.36 -18.46 -10.60
C MET A 208 -0.77 -19.40 -9.55
N THR A 209 0.52 -19.19 -9.30
CA THR A 209 1.26 -19.82 -8.22
C THR A 209 1.33 -18.92 -7.00
N ARG A 210 1.70 -19.52 -5.86
CA ARG A 210 1.90 -18.82 -4.60
C ARG A 210 2.84 -17.63 -4.73
N LEU A 211 3.96 -17.79 -5.43
CA LEU A 211 4.94 -16.69 -5.50
C LEU A 211 4.47 -15.52 -6.37
N MET A 212 3.45 -15.68 -7.22
CA MET A 212 2.87 -14.60 -8.04
C MET A 212 1.95 -13.67 -7.27
N ALA A 213 1.34 -14.16 -6.18
CA ALA A 213 0.51 -13.35 -5.30
C ALA A 213 1.35 -12.46 -4.39
N CYS A 214 0.88 -11.22 -4.17
CA CYS A 214 1.47 -10.39 -3.13
C CYS A 214 1.27 -11.08 -1.77
N PRO A 215 2.24 -11.01 -0.84
CA PRO A 215 2.16 -11.60 0.49
C PRO A 215 0.86 -11.54 1.32
N PRO A 216 -0.06 -10.54 1.21
CA PRO A 216 -1.29 -10.51 2.00
C PRO A 216 -2.11 -11.80 1.94
N ASP A 217 -2.16 -12.46 0.79
CA ASP A 217 -3.05 -13.62 0.62
C ASP A 217 -2.47 -14.95 1.13
N LEU A 218 -1.25 -14.93 1.69
CA LEU A 218 -0.47 -16.13 1.96
C LEU A 218 -0.17 -16.37 3.44
N ARG A 219 -1.16 -16.25 4.31
CA ARG A 219 -1.09 -16.52 5.77
C ARG A 219 0.04 -15.79 6.53
N ARG A 220 0.86 -14.97 5.87
CA ARG A 220 2.13 -14.45 6.38
C ARG A 220 2.67 -13.30 5.53
N CYS A 221 1.97 -12.19 5.32
CA CYS A 221 2.56 -10.83 5.35
C CYS A 221 1.69 -9.71 4.82
N CYS A 222 1.79 -8.52 5.42
CA CYS A 222 1.18 -7.29 5.02
C CYS A 222 2.08 -6.14 5.49
N GLY A 223 2.45 -5.23 4.58
CA GLY A 223 3.44 -4.19 4.85
C GLY A 223 2.85 -2.99 5.57
N ALA A 224 3.51 -2.58 6.66
CA ALA A 224 3.33 -1.26 7.22
C ALA A 224 4.15 -0.25 6.41
N ALA A 225 3.46 0.53 5.58
CA ALA A 225 4.08 1.56 4.76
C ALA A 225 3.90 2.92 5.42
N GLY A 226 4.84 3.29 6.29
CA GLY A 226 5.07 4.68 6.63
C GLY A 226 5.71 5.39 5.44
N LEU A 227 4.98 6.03 4.54
CA LEU A 227 5.58 6.92 3.52
C LEU A 227 5.28 8.35 3.92
N GLY A 228 6.24 9.09 4.49
CA GLY A 228 6.12 10.53 4.66
C GLY A 228 6.62 11.24 3.40
N SER A 229 5.82 12.12 2.79
CA SER A 229 6.25 13.01 1.71
C SER A 229 5.88 14.45 2.06
N ILE A 230 6.81 15.36 1.83
CA ILE A 230 6.61 16.78 2.09
C ILE A 230 6.42 17.49 0.76
N CYS A 231 5.26 18.11 0.57
CA CYS A 231 5.00 18.93 -0.60
C CYS A 231 5.21 20.39 -0.26
N GLU A 232 6.00 21.08 -1.07
CA GLU A 232 6.27 22.51 -0.92
C GLU A 232 6.02 23.29 -2.21
N LYS A 233 5.72 24.58 -2.09
CA LYS A 233 5.76 25.48 -3.25
C LYS A 233 7.21 25.67 -3.69
N ALA A 234 7.43 25.57 -5.00
CA ALA A 234 8.76 25.80 -5.60
C ALA A 234 9.24 27.25 -5.43
#